data_AF-A0A8X6GEZ5-F1
#
_entry.id   AF-A0A8X6GEZ5-F1
#
_cell.length_a   1.000
_cell.length_b   1.000
_cell.length_c   1.000
_cell.angle_alpha   90.00
_cell.angle_beta   90.00
_cell.angle_gamma   90.00
#
_symmetry.space_group_name_H-M   'P 1'
#
loop_
_entity.id
_entity.type
_entity.pdbx_description
1 polymer ?
#
loop_
_entity_poly.entity_id
_entity_poly.type
_entity_poly.pdbx_seq_one_letter_code
_entity_poly.pdbx_strand_id
1 'polypeptide(L)'
;MQFFIRVTPYQDFFMDECNGKIINLSTFNRSSVILKGFQEKTYLRKNVTFSVIIAVEDNQGLVYSFSHINILDGCSGNEYIELSSDSKIVKFCEKIFNTNVVTGGGFFYGNSVDVTYFTSKRVTAYFEITLTAFAFKPCLSDSLFLCDNGICIWQGLACDKRNNCGDESDENSDRSILLCPTHSPSETNEFIPLFISIPLILLGMTLVLYSCIKKQREETQYDMGDVLFAYPENYARRVKNQNGNQKLAVISK
;
A
#
# COMPACT_ATOMS: atom_id res chain seq x y z
N MET A 1 7.76 29.45 12.46
CA MET A 1 7.60 28.20 11.69
C MET A 1 8.73 27.26 12.10
N GLN A 2 8.43 26.28 12.95
CA GLN A 2 9.40 25.28 13.36
C GLN A 2 9.30 24.13 12.35
N PHE A 3 10.27 24.06 11.45
CA PHE A 3 10.40 22.96 10.52
C PHE A 3 10.72 21.70 11.34
N PHE A 4 9.72 20.85 11.54
CA PHE A 4 9.94 19.47 11.99
C PHE A 4 10.63 18.74 10.85
N ILE A 5 11.97 18.67 10.90
CA ILE A 5 12.72 17.70 10.12
C ILE A 5 12.24 16.34 10.61
N ARG A 6 11.46 15.61 9.79
CA ARG A 6 11.17 14.20 10.05
C ARG A 6 12.50 13.45 9.98
N VAL A 7 13.17 13.29 11.12
CA VAL A 7 14.23 12.30 11.27
C VAL A 7 13.53 10.96 11.09
N THR A 8 13.82 10.24 10.02
CA THR A 8 13.30 8.88 9.84
C THR A 8 14.02 8.00 10.87
N PRO A 9 13.32 7.42 11.86
CA PRO A 9 13.98 6.58 12.87
C PRO A 9 14.47 5.25 12.29
N TYR A 10 14.03 4.93 11.07
CA TYR A 10 14.34 3.70 10.37
C TYR A 10 15.53 3.82 9.43
N GLN A 11 16.28 2.73 9.38
CA GLN A 11 17.12 2.39 8.24
C GLN A 11 16.64 1.08 7.64
N ASP A 12 16.44 1.08 6.33
CA ASP A 12 16.07 -0.10 5.55
C ASP A 12 17.33 -0.89 5.20
N PHE A 13 17.27 -2.21 5.35
CA PHE A 13 18.32 -3.14 4.95
C PHE A 13 17.72 -4.30 4.16
N PHE A 14 18.37 -4.69 3.07
CA PHE A 14 18.07 -5.94 2.37
C PHE A 14 18.99 -7.06 2.88
N MET A 15 18.46 -8.28 2.97
CA MET A 15 19.20 -9.43 3.51
C MET A 15 20.51 -9.76 2.77
N ASP A 16 20.58 -9.50 1.48
CA ASP A 16 21.79 -9.68 0.68
C ASP A 16 22.86 -8.63 1.00
N GLU A 17 22.46 -7.41 1.32
CA GLU A 17 23.37 -6.31 1.69
C GLU A 17 23.96 -6.48 3.10
N CYS A 18 23.21 -7.08 4.02
CA CYS A 18 23.61 -7.24 5.42
C CYS A 18 24.02 -8.66 5.82
N ASN A 19 24.21 -9.56 4.86
CA ASN A 19 24.61 -10.94 5.14
C ASN A 19 25.93 -11.00 5.94
N GLY A 20 25.92 -11.69 7.07
CA GLY A 20 27.05 -11.82 8.00
C GLY A 20 27.39 -10.54 8.78
N LYS A 21 26.55 -9.51 8.74
CA LYS A 21 26.78 -8.25 9.48
C LYS A 21 26.08 -8.26 10.83
N ILE A 22 26.53 -7.34 11.69
CA ILE A 22 25.91 -7.02 12.96
C ILE A 22 25.33 -5.60 12.85
N ILE A 23 24.06 -5.44 13.20
CA ILE A 23 23.37 -4.16 13.25
C ILE A 23 23.09 -3.86 14.72
N ASN A 24 23.68 -2.77 15.22
CA ASN A 24 23.47 -2.31 16.59
C ASN A 24 22.31 -1.31 16.63
N LEU A 25 21.37 -1.55 17.54
CA LEU A 25 20.24 -0.69 17.84
C LEU A 25 20.30 -0.26 19.30
N SER A 26 19.72 0.90 19.60
CA SER A 26 19.39 1.25 20.97
C SER A 26 18.15 2.11 21.03
N THR A 27 17.51 2.15 22.19
CA THR A 27 16.24 2.85 22.36
C THR A 27 16.31 4.34 21.99
N PHE A 28 17.49 4.98 21.97
CA PHE A 28 17.64 6.40 21.62
C PHE A 28 18.48 6.66 20.35
N ASN A 29 19.20 5.67 19.84
CA ASN A 29 20.04 5.81 18.65
C ASN A 29 19.82 4.62 17.72
N ARG A 30 19.23 4.87 16.55
CA ARG A 30 18.73 3.81 15.65
C ARG A 30 17.81 2.85 16.42
N SER A 31 16.71 3.41 16.91
CA SER A 31 15.73 2.69 17.73
C SER A 31 14.99 1.60 16.98
N SER A 32 14.95 1.66 15.65
CA SER A 32 14.35 0.61 14.84
C SER A 32 15.00 0.48 13.47
N VAL A 33 14.91 -0.71 12.88
CA VAL A 33 15.33 -1.00 11.51
C VAL A 33 14.29 -1.84 10.80
N ILE A 34 14.25 -1.71 9.48
CA ILE A 34 13.39 -2.52 8.62
C ILE A 34 14.29 -3.48 7.86
N LEU A 35 14.17 -4.76 8.16
CA LEU A 35 14.85 -5.81 7.45
C LEU A 35 13.94 -6.38 6.38
N LYS A 36 14.34 -6.22 5.13
CA LYS A 36 13.61 -6.69 3.96
C LYS A 36 14.26 -7.96 3.43
N GLY A 37 13.44 -8.79 2.80
CA GLY A 37 13.89 -9.91 1.98
C GLY A 37 14.67 -9.41 0.76
N PHE A 38 14.42 -10.01 -0.41
CA PHE A 38 15.15 -9.65 -1.63
C PHE A 38 14.30 -8.76 -2.51
N GLN A 39 14.98 -7.93 -3.32
CA GLN A 39 14.31 -7.19 -4.40
C GLN A 39 13.65 -8.15 -5.39
N GLU A 40 12.62 -7.67 -6.08
CA GLU A 40 11.94 -8.47 -7.11
C GLU A 40 12.95 -8.97 -8.15
N LYS A 41 12.83 -10.26 -8.52
CA LYS A 41 13.63 -10.93 -9.56
C LYS A 41 15.10 -11.22 -9.19
N THR A 42 15.46 -11.19 -7.91
CA THR A 42 16.75 -11.72 -7.46
C THR A 42 16.79 -13.24 -7.62
N TYR A 43 17.73 -13.73 -8.44
CA TYR A 43 17.95 -15.17 -8.62
C TYR A 43 19.08 -15.66 -7.73
N LEU A 44 18.77 -16.57 -6.83
CA LEU A 44 19.74 -17.17 -5.90
C LEU A 44 20.29 -18.50 -6.39
N ARG A 45 21.44 -18.90 -5.84
CA ARG A 45 21.88 -20.30 -5.88
C ARG A 45 20.92 -21.15 -5.05
N LYS A 46 20.86 -22.45 -5.30
CA LYS A 46 20.07 -23.37 -4.44
C LYS A 46 20.76 -23.52 -3.09
N ASN A 47 19.97 -23.72 -2.03
CA ASN A 47 20.42 -23.96 -0.66
C ASN A 47 21.30 -22.83 -0.13
N VAL A 48 20.75 -21.62 -0.07
CA VAL A 48 21.44 -20.45 0.45
C VAL A 48 20.86 -20.06 1.80
N THR A 49 21.76 -19.68 2.70
CA THR A 49 21.44 -19.10 4.00
C THR A 49 21.98 -17.68 4.04
N PHE A 50 21.16 -16.76 4.51
CA PHE A 50 21.53 -15.39 4.83
C PHE A 50 21.27 -15.17 6.31
N SER A 51 22.23 -14.57 7.01
CA SER A 51 22.09 -14.26 8.43
C SER A 51 22.52 -12.83 8.72
N VAL A 52 21.83 -12.20 9.67
CA VAL A 52 22.19 -10.90 10.22
C VAL A 52 21.94 -10.93 11.71
N ILE A 53 22.88 -10.39 12.49
CA ILE A 53 22.73 -10.30 13.94
C ILE A 53 22.24 -8.89 14.27
N ILE A 54 21.13 -8.81 15.00
CA ILE A 54 20.62 -7.57 15.54
C ILE A 54 21.01 -7.53 17.01
N ALA A 55 21.87 -6.57 17.37
CA ALA A 55 22.34 -6.39 18.73
C ALA A 55 21.71 -5.14 19.35
N VAL A 56 21.36 -5.20 20.62
CA VAL A 56 20.86 -4.09 21.44
C VAL A 56 21.79 -3.85 22.62
N GLU A 57 21.74 -2.63 23.18
CA GLU A 57 22.50 -2.29 24.38
C GLU A 57 22.10 -3.14 25.60
N ASP A 58 22.97 -3.17 26.62
CA ASP A 58 22.70 -3.87 27.87
C ASP A 58 21.39 -3.39 28.52
N ASN A 59 20.65 -4.34 29.11
CA ASN A 59 19.34 -4.11 29.73
C ASN A 59 18.25 -3.61 28.78
N GLN A 60 18.42 -3.80 27.47
CA GLN A 60 17.38 -3.62 26.48
C GLN A 60 16.92 -4.98 25.93
N GLY A 61 15.85 -4.96 25.16
CA GLY A 61 15.41 -6.12 24.39
C GLY A 61 15.04 -5.72 22.97
N LEU A 62 14.63 -6.72 22.19
CA LEU A 62 14.25 -6.53 20.80
C LEU A 62 12.81 -6.97 20.57
N VAL A 63 12.00 -6.07 20.03
CA VAL A 63 10.69 -6.39 19.43
C VAL A 63 10.91 -6.73 17.97
N TYR A 64 10.20 -7.74 17.48
CA TYR A 64 10.05 -7.98 16.05
C TYR A 64 8.56 -7.96 15.70
N SER A 65 8.24 -7.45 14.51
CA SER A 65 6.89 -7.48 13.96
C SER A 65 6.96 -7.56 12.43
N PHE A 66 6.12 -8.39 11.83
CA PHE A 66 6.08 -8.56 10.38
C PHE A 66 4.94 -7.74 9.78
N SER A 67 5.25 -6.90 8.79
CA SER A 67 4.22 -6.24 7.98
C SER A 67 3.83 -7.08 6.75
N HIS A 68 4.78 -7.85 6.21
CA HIS A 68 4.58 -8.69 5.03
C HIS A 68 5.44 -9.96 5.12
N ILE A 69 4.87 -11.12 4.79
CA ILE A 69 5.64 -12.36 4.59
C ILE A 69 5.07 -13.14 3.40
N ASN A 70 5.88 -13.36 2.38
CA ASN A 70 5.49 -14.19 1.24
C ASN A 70 6.53 -15.29 1.01
N ILE A 71 6.53 -16.29 1.89
CA ILE A 71 7.34 -17.50 1.75
C ILE A 71 6.64 -18.45 0.77
N LEU A 72 7.30 -18.84 -0.30
CA LEU A 72 6.66 -19.46 -1.45
C LEU A 72 6.41 -20.96 -1.24
N ASP A 73 7.43 -21.68 -0.76
CA ASP A 73 7.44 -23.14 -0.66
C ASP A 73 7.11 -23.66 0.76
N GLY A 74 7.23 -22.77 1.75
CA GLY A 74 6.94 -23.05 3.16
C GLY A 74 7.84 -24.09 3.81
N CYS A 75 7.48 -24.55 5.01
CA CYS A 75 8.35 -25.39 5.85
C CYS A 75 8.73 -26.72 5.17
N SER A 76 7.79 -27.37 4.47
CA SER A 76 8.06 -28.61 3.72
C SER A 76 9.00 -28.39 2.53
N GLY A 77 9.08 -27.14 2.06
CA GLY A 77 9.90 -26.69 0.94
C GLY A 77 11.33 -26.29 1.28
N ASN A 78 11.73 -26.44 2.56
CA ASN A 78 13.03 -25.99 3.03
C ASN A 78 13.23 -24.48 2.76
N GLU A 79 12.20 -23.68 3.06
CA GLU A 79 12.23 -22.23 2.99
C GLU A 79 11.60 -21.64 4.26
N TYR A 80 12.37 -20.81 4.98
CA TYR A 80 11.92 -20.24 6.25
C TYR A 80 12.73 -19.00 6.65
N ILE A 81 12.13 -18.20 7.52
CA ILE A 81 12.79 -17.16 8.31
C ILE A 81 12.84 -17.66 9.75
N GLU A 82 13.98 -17.53 10.40
CA GLU A 82 14.20 -17.95 11.78
C GLU A 82 14.79 -16.78 12.56
N LEU A 83 14.21 -16.47 13.72
CA LEU A 83 14.73 -15.51 14.68
C LEU A 83 15.15 -16.30 15.91
N SER A 84 16.43 -16.27 16.23
CA SER A 84 17.02 -17.07 17.30
C SER A 84 17.74 -16.17 18.31
N SER A 85 17.48 -16.39 19.59
CA SER A 85 18.30 -15.91 20.69
C SER A 85 18.66 -17.08 21.61
N ASP A 86 19.48 -16.84 22.63
CA ASP A 86 19.90 -17.88 23.59
C ASP A 86 18.73 -18.57 24.31
N SER A 87 17.58 -17.89 24.43
CA SER A 87 16.43 -18.37 25.21
C SER A 87 15.22 -18.78 24.38
N LYS A 88 15.15 -18.36 23.11
CA LYS A 88 13.95 -18.50 22.29
C LYS A 88 14.31 -18.58 20.81
N ILE A 89 13.62 -19.46 20.10
CA ILE A 89 13.69 -19.57 18.64
C ILE A 89 12.27 -19.46 18.10
N VAL A 90 12.09 -18.64 17.07
CA VAL A 90 10.81 -18.47 16.37
C VAL A 90 11.05 -18.67 14.89
N LYS A 91 10.22 -19.50 14.25
CA LYS A 91 10.38 -19.88 12.84
C LYS A 91 9.11 -19.60 12.06
N PHE A 92 9.26 -18.94 10.92
CA PHE A 92 8.19 -18.53 10.02
C PHE A 92 8.38 -19.18 8.66
N CYS A 93 7.32 -19.80 8.14
CA CYS A 93 7.32 -20.44 6.83
C CYS A 93 5.97 -20.33 6.13
N GLU A 94 5.16 -19.35 6.53
CA GLU A 94 3.78 -19.16 6.06
C GLU A 94 3.69 -17.98 5.08
N LYS A 95 2.56 -17.92 4.36
CA LYS A 95 2.19 -16.78 3.54
C LYS A 95 1.24 -15.88 4.32
N ILE A 96 1.67 -14.65 4.57
CA ILE A 96 0.92 -13.62 5.28
C ILE A 96 0.82 -12.42 4.34
N PHE A 97 -0.38 -12.28 3.75
CA PHE A 97 -0.72 -11.20 2.80
C PHE A 97 -1.60 -10.11 3.43
N ASN A 98 -1.98 -10.22 4.71
CA ASN A 98 -2.95 -9.32 5.32
C ASN A 98 -2.53 -8.85 6.72
N THR A 99 -2.52 -7.54 6.90
CA THR A 99 -2.17 -6.79 8.12
C THR A 99 -3.25 -6.85 9.21
N ASN A 100 -4.45 -7.38 8.90
CA ASN A 100 -5.54 -7.53 9.88
C ASN A 100 -5.48 -8.86 10.65
N VAL A 101 -4.55 -9.74 10.29
CA VAL A 101 -4.17 -10.87 11.13
C VAL A 101 -2.99 -10.36 11.96
N VAL A 102 -3.10 -10.42 13.29
CA VAL A 102 -2.00 -10.12 14.22
C VAL A 102 -0.85 -11.06 13.90
N THR A 103 -0.02 -10.69 12.94
CA THR A 103 1.02 -11.56 12.42
C THR A 103 2.25 -11.38 13.25
N GLY A 104 2.30 -12.20 14.31
CA GLY A 104 3.54 -12.60 14.97
C GLY A 104 4.41 -11.41 15.37
N GLY A 105 3.82 -10.45 16.08
CA GLY A 105 4.60 -9.54 16.91
C GLY A 105 5.11 -10.30 18.13
N GLY A 106 6.35 -10.08 18.51
CA GLY A 106 6.89 -10.67 19.73
C GLY A 106 8.16 -9.98 20.16
N PHE A 107 8.67 -10.40 21.32
CA PHE A 107 9.92 -9.88 21.85
C PHE A 107 10.88 -11.00 22.22
N PHE A 108 12.15 -10.62 22.24
CA PHE A 108 13.26 -11.37 22.79
C PHE A 108 13.84 -10.60 23.98
N TYR A 109 14.02 -11.31 25.08
CA TYR A 109 14.84 -10.83 26.18
C TYR A 109 16.30 -11.15 25.86
N GLY A 110 17.18 -10.15 25.98
CA GLY A 110 18.61 -10.30 25.75
C GLY A 110 19.14 -9.37 24.66
N ASN A 111 20.47 -9.34 24.57
CA ASN A 111 21.18 -8.30 23.83
C ASN A 111 21.37 -8.60 22.34
N SER A 112 21.01 -9.78 21.85
CA SER A 112 21.19 -10.12 20.44
C SER A 112 20.18 -11.16 19.92
N VAL A 113 19.75 -10.96 18.69
CA VAL A 113 18.92 -11.91 17.93
C VAL A 113 19.57 -12.17 16.58
N ASP A 114 19.80 -13.44 16.24
CA ASP A 114 20.18 -13.88 14.91
C ASP A 114 18.92 -14.01 14.04
N VAL A 115 18.86 -13.24 12.96
CA VAL A 115 17.82 -13.33 11.95
C VAL A 115 18.38 -14.06 10.74
N THR A 116 17.88 -15.28 10.52
CA THR A 116 18.33 -16.16 9.46
C THR A 116 17.21 -16.39 8.45
N TYR A 117 17.51 -16.21 7.16
CA TYR A 117 16.67 -16.65 6.05
C TYR A 117 17.35 -17.78 5.29
N PHE A 118 16.63 -18.89 5.14
CA PHE A 118 17.10 -20.04 4.38
C PHE A 118 16.13 -20.36 3.24
N THR A 119 16.66 -20.67 2.05
CA THR A 119 15.87 -21.17 0.93
C THR A 119 16.63 -22.22 0.13
N SER A 120 15.95 -23.32 -0.20
CA SER A 120 16.43 -24.33 -1.14
C SER A 120 16.27 -23.92 -2.62
N LYS A 121 15.56 -22.81 -2.89
CA LYS A 121 15.13 -22.39 -4.23
C LYS A 121 16.03 -21.31 -4.84
N ARG A 122 15.75 -21.03 -6.11
CA ARG A 122 16.38 -19.93 -6.87
C ARG A 122 15.55 -18.64 -6.85
N VAL A 123 14.28 -18.72 -6.45
CA VAL A 123 13.38 -17.57 -6.35
C VAL A 123 13.30 -17.19 -4.88
N THR A 124 13.35 -15.89 -4.60
CA THR A 124 13.38 -15.33 -3.26
C THR A 124 11.99 -15.04 -2.73
N ALA A 125 11.77 -15.32 -1.45
CA ALA A 125 10.65 -14.77 -0.71
C ALA A 125 10.83 -13.25 -0.52
N TYR A 126 9.72 -12.52 -0.51
CA TYR A 126 9.68 -11.13 -0.07
C TYR A 126 9.05 -11.08 1.31
N PHE A 127 9.67 -10.34 2.22
CA PHE A 127 9.19 -10.12 3.57
C PHE A 127 9.70 -8.77 4.07
N GLU A 128 9.01 -8.21 5.05
CA GLU A 128 9.42 -7.01 5.77
C GLU A 128 9.24 -7.21 7.27
N ILE A 129 10.35 -7.12 8.01
CA ILE A 129 10.41 -7.23 9.46
C ILE A 129 10.77 -5.87 10.04
N THR A 130 9.95 -5.36 10.95
CA THR A 130 10.28 -4.21 11.78
C THR A 130 10.92 -4.73 13.06
N LEU A 131 12.14 -4.28 13.35
CA LEU A 131 12.93 -4.71 14.51
C LEU A 131 13.25 -3.49 15.37
N THR A 132 12.73 -3.46 16.59
CA THR A 132 12.75 -2.28 17.46
C THR A 132 13.43 -2.58 18.78
N ALA A 133 14.41 -1.75 19.16
CA ALA A 133 15.00 -1.79 20.49
C ALA A 133 14.00 -1.21 21.51
N PHE A 134 13.86 -1.90 22.64
CA PHE A 134 13.01 -1.44 23.74
C PHE A 134 13.76 -1.50 25.08
N ALA A 135 13.34 -0.64 26.00
CA ALA A 135 13.75 -0.67 27.40
C ALA A 135 12.64 -1.28 28.27
N PHE A 136 13.04 -1.94 29.36
CA PHE A 136 12.10 -2.41 30.37
C PHE A 136 11.54 -1.24 31.19
N LYS A 137 10.33 -1.41 31.73
CA LYS A 137 9.78 -0.49 32.74
C LYS A 137 10.73 -0.36 33.94
N PRO A 138 10.76 0.82 34.61
CA PRO A 138 10.01 2.04 34.28
C PRO A 138 10.60 2.79 33.06
N CYS A 139 9.77 3.46 32.26
CA CYS A 139 10.24 4.33 31.19
C CYS A 139 10.85 5.60 31.83
N LEU A 140 12.18 5.68 31.87
CA LEU A 140 12.90 6.71 32.65
C LEU A 140 13.00 8.08 31.96
N SER A 141 12.59 8.19 30.69
CA SER A 141 12.69 9.41 29.89
C SER A 141 11.33 9.76 29.29
N ASP A 142 11.01 11.06 29.23
CA ASP A 142 9.82 11.59 28.56
C ASP A 142 9.85 11.36 27.05
N SER A 143 11.01 11.06 26.47
CA SER A 143 11.18 10.71 25.06
C SER A 143 10.92 9.22 24.74
N LEU A 144 10.36 8.48 25.70
CA LEU A 144 9.95 7.09 25.54
C LEU A 144 8.42 6.99 25.51
N PHE A 145 7.93 6.10 24.66
CA PHE A 145 6.53 5.71 24.62
C PHE A 145 6.33 4.40 25.37
N LEU A 146 5.29 4.33 26.20
CA LEU A 146 4.95 3.14 26.96
C LEU A 146 3.85 2.33 26.26
N CYS A 147 4.25 1.17 25.74
CA CYS A 147 3.36 0.17 25.15
C CYS A 147 2.42 -0.47 26.20
N ASP A 148 1.31 -1.04 25.75
CA ASP A 148 0.33 -1.69 26.63
C ASP A 148 0.84 -3.00 27.24
N ASN A 149 1.65 -3.75 26.49
CA ASN A 149 2.40 -4.91 26.99
C ASN A 149 3.49 -4.56 28.02
N GLY A 150 3.73 -3.28 28.26
CA GLY A 150 4.58 -2.79 29.36
C GLY A 150 6.05 -2.59 29.02
N ILE A 151 6.44 -2.57 27.75
CA ILE A 151 7.77 -2.16 27.30
C ILE A 151 7.81 -0.67 26.91
N CYS A 152 9.02 -0.10 26.82
CA CYS A 152 9.24 1.29 26.45
C CYS A 152 10.02 1.36 25.13
N ILE A 153 9.46 2.02 24.11
CA ILE A 153 10.14 2.28 22.83
C ILE A 153 10.42 3.77 22.67
N TRP A 154 11.19 4.16 21.65
CA TRP A 154 11.38 5.58 21.34
C TRP A 154 10.06 6.23 20.94
N GLN A 155 9.73 7.39 21.52
CA GLN A 155 8.45 8.04 21.29
C GLN A 155 8.18 8.42 19.83
N GLY A 156 9.22 8.71 19.03
CA GLY A 156 9.05 9.03 17.61
C GLY A 156 8.82 7.81 16.71
N LEU A 157 8.70 6.60 17.29
CA LEU A 157 8.15 5.42 16.62
C LEU A 157 6.62 5.31 16.77
N ALA A 158 5.99 6.18 17.57
CA ALA A 158 4.53 6.17 17.68
C ALA A 158 3.91 6.76 16.40
N CYS A 159 2.88 6.07 15.88
CA CYS A 159 2.10 6.42 14.69
C CYS A 159 2.91 6.65 13.43
N ASP A 160 3.84 5.73 13.17
CA ASP A 160 4.56 5.66 11.92
C ASP A 160 4.02 4.56 10.98
N LYS A 161 2.87 3.98 11.33
CA LYS A 161 2.15 2.91 10.62
C LYS A 161 2.87 1.57 10.71
N ARG A 162 3.70 1.37 11.73
CA ARG A 162 4.39 0.10 12.00
C ARG A 162 4.13 -0.29 13.44
N ASN A 163 4.16 -1.59 13.68
CA ASN A 163 3.91 -2.13 15.01
C ASN A 163 5.25 -2.31 15.72
N ASN A 164 5.74 -1.25 16.36
CA ASN A 164 7.00 -1.22 17.08
C ASN A 164 6.87 -1.73 18.50
N CYS A 165 5.66 -1.70 19.09
CA CYS A 165 5.39 -2.31 20.38
C CYS A 165 5.22 -3.84 20.31
N GLY A 166 4.92 -4.39 19.14
CA GLY A 166 4.56 -5.79 18.93
C GLY A 166 3.10 -6.11 19.29
N ASP A 167 2.38 -5.19 19.94
CA ASP A 167 0.97 -5.27 20.31
C ASP A 167 0.10 -4.16 19.66
N GLU A 168 0.68 -3.38 18.74
CA GLU A 168 0.09 -2.25 18.02
C GLU A 168 -0.31 -1.03 18.86
N SER A 169 -0.01 -1.03 20.17
CA SER A 169 -0.41 0.06 21.06
C SER A 169 0.27 1.40 20.72
N ASP A 170 1.37 1.39 19.97
CA ASP A 170 2.01 2.57 19.38
C ASP A 170 1.25 3.22 18.23
N GLU A 171 0.26 2.52 17.65
CA GLU A 171 -0.55 2.97 16.51
C GLU A 171 -2.03 3.21 16.88
N ASN A 172 -2.57 2.47 17.85
CA ASN A 172 -4.01 2.40 18.09
C ASN A 172 -4.47 2.58 19.55
N SER A 173 -3.57 2.89 20.49
CA SER A 173 -3.94 3.12 21.90
C SER A 173 -4.33 4.56 22.19
N ASP A 174 -5.10 4.79 23.26
CA ASP A 174 -5.40 6.14 23.77
C ASP A 174 -4.13 6.98 24.04
N ARG A 175 -3.01 6.32 24.39
CA ARG A 175 -1.71 7.00 24.59
C ARG A 175 -1.10 7.44 23.26
N SER A 176 -1.19 6.61 22.23
CA SER A 176 -0.74 6.97 20.89
C SER A 176 -1.56 8.13 20.31
N ILE A 177 -2.87 8.19 20.55
CA ILE A 177 -3.75 9.27 20.07
C ILE A 177 -3.27 10.66 20.50
N LEU A 178 -2.70 10.81 21.70
CA LEU A 178 -2.17 12.11 22.15
C LEU A 178 -0.90 12.53 21.39
N LEU A 179 -0.10 11.56 20.94
CA LEU A 179 1.13 11.76 20.18
C LEU A 179 0.87 11.95 18.69
N CYS A 180 -0.27 11.46 18.23
CA CYS A 180 -0.58 11.30 16.83
C CYS A 180 -1.78 12.17 16.48
N PRO A 181 -1.56 13.40 15.99
CA PRO A 181 -2.64 14.24 15.51
C PRO A 181 -3.14 13.72 14.15
N THR A 182 -3.70 12.51 14.12
CA THR A 182 -4.42 11.94 12.99
C THR A 182 -5.87 11.67 13.36
N HIS A 183 -6.54 12.75 13.75
CA HIS A 183 -7.81 13.14 13.15
C HIS A 183 -7.86 14.67 13.09
N SER A 184 -6.87 15.29 12.44
CA SER A 184 -7.20 16.56 11.80
C SER A 184 -8.15 16.24 10.64
N PRO A 185 -9.32 16.89 10.51
CA PRO A 185 -10.14 16.82 9.31
C PRO A 185 -9.44 17.62 8.21
N SER A 186 -8.25 17.20 7.80
CA SER A 186 -7.47 17.83 6.73
C SER A 186 -7.45 17.02 5.43
N GLU A 187 -7.89 15.75 5.46
CA GLU A 187 -8.27 15.02 4.24
C GLU A 187 -9.65 15.42 3.70
N THR A 188 -10.32 16.44 4.25
CA THR A 188 -11.48 17.05 3.58
C THR A 188 -11.06 18.15 2.59
N ASN A 189 -9.85 18.69 2.69
CA ASN A 189 -9.43 19.83 1.86
C ASN A 189 -8.94 19.46 0.45
N GLU A 190 -8.62 18.18 0.18
CA GLU A 190 -8.31 17.74 -1.20
C GLU A 190 -9.54 17.37 -2.03
N PHE A 191 -10.71 17.13 -1.40
CA PHE A 191 -11.95 16.82 -2.12
C PHE A 191 -12.84 18.03 -2.39
N ILE A 192 -12.69 19.13 -1.64
CA ILE A 192 -13.41 20.39 -1.88
C ILE A 192 -13.25 20.91 -3.33
N PRO A 193 -12.07 20.90 -3.98
CA PRO A 193 -11.96 21.32 -5.36
C PRO A 193 -12.68 20.39 -6.34
N LEU A 194 -12.83 19.09 -6.04
CA LEU A 194 -13.56 18.14 -6.89
C LEU A 194 -15.07 18.36 -6.82
N PHE A 195 -15.61 18.62 -5.63
CA PHE A 195 -17.05 18.89 -5.47
C PHE A 195 -17.50 20.22 -6.10
N ILE A 196 -16.60 21.20 -6.29
CA ILE A 196 -16.93 22.47 -6.94
C ILE A 196 -16.64 22.42 -8.45
N SER A 197 -15.56 21.76 -8.87
CA SER A 197 -15.18 21.67 -10.29
C SER A 197 -16.11 20.78 -11.11
N ILE A 198 -16.57 19.64 -10.56
CA ILE A 198 -17.44 18.71 -11.29
C ILE A 198 -18.78 19.36 -11.69
N PRO A 199 -19.53 20.05 -10.79
CA PRO A 199 -20.74 20.76 -11.16
C PRO A 199 -20.50 21.87 -12.19
N LEU A 200 -19.39 22.61 -12.08
CA LEU A 200 -19.05 23.69 -13.02
C LEU A 200 -18.75 23.14 -14.43
N ILE A 201 -18.05 22.02 -14.52
CA ILE A 201 -17.76 21.35 -15.80
C ILE A 201 -19.06 20.82 -16.42
N LEU A 202 -19.93 20.19 -15.63
CA LEU A 202 -21.24 19.70 -16.12
C LEU A 202 -22.13 20.85 -16.58
N LEU A 203 -22.16 21.97 -15.85
CA LEU A 203 -22.91 23.16 -16.23
C LEU A 203 -22.33 23.81 -17.49
N GLY A 204 -21.00 23.85 -17.65
CA GLY A 204 -20.35 24.29 -18.88
C GLY A 204 -20.72 23.41 -20.09
N MET A 205 -20.65 22.08 -19.93
CA MET A 205 -21.01 21.13 -21.00
C MET A 205 -22.48 21.26 -21.41
N THR A 206 -23.40 21.40 -20.47
CA THR A 206 -24.83 21.59 -20.77
C THR A 206 -25.11 22.93 -21.48
N LEU A 207 -24.43 24.02 -21.09
CA LEU A 207 -24.55 25.31 -21.78
C LEU A 207 -23.99 25.27 -23.21
N VAL A 208 -22.86 24.58 -23.43
CA VAL A 208 -22.30 24.37 -24.77
C VAL A 208 -23.26 23.55 -25.63
N LEU A 209 -23.80 22.44 -25.11
CA LEU A 209 -24.79 21.65 -25.82
C LEU A 209 -26.06 22.45 -26.14
N TYR A 210 -26.57 23.22 -25.18
CA TYR A 210 -27.70 24.12 -25.40
C TYR A 210 -27.41 25.16 -26.49
N SER A 211 -26.22 25.77 -26.47
CA SER A 211 -25.81 26.75 -27.46
C SER A 211 -25.65 26.14 -28.86
N CYS A 212 -25.12 24.92 -28.97
CA CYS A 212 -25.04 24.17 -30.22
C CYS A 212 -26.43 23.86 -30.79
N ILE A 213 -27.36 23.39 -29.94
CA ILE A 213 -28.75 23.11 -30.35
C ILE A 213 -29.46 24.40 -30.77
N LYS A 214 -29.25 25.50 -30.03
CA LYS A 214 -29.82 26.80 -30.38
C LYS A 214 -29.28 27.33 -31.71
N LYS A 215 -27.97 27.21 -31.94
CA LYS A 215 -27.33 27.63 -33.20
C LYS A 215 -27.85 26.84 -34.41
N GLN A 216 -28.02 25.52 -34.27
CA GLN A 216 -28.65 24.71 -35.33
C GLN A 216 -30.10 25.13 -35.62
N ARG A 217 -30.82 25.63 -34.62
CA ARG A 217 -32.18 26.17 -34.78
C ARG A 217 -32.22 27.52 -35.49
N GLU A 218 -31.16 28.32 -35.37
CA GLU A 218 -31.05 29.63 -36.04
C GLU A 218 -30.58 29.47 -37.50
N GLU A 219 -29.71 28.50 -37.80
CA GLU A 219 -29.28 28.18 -39.18
C GLU A 219 -30.38 27.52 -40.04
N THR A 220 -31.42 26.95 -39.43
CA THR A 220 -32.58 26.40 -40.16
C THR A 220 -33.62 27.44 -40.59
N GLN A 221 -33.41 28.73 -40.29
CA GLN A 221 -34.35 29.81 -40.63
C GLN A 221 -33.90 30.68 -41.83
N TYR A 222 -32.79 30.35 -42.52
CA TYR A 222 -32.32 31.13 -43.68
C TYR A 222 -31.70 30.28 -44.81
N ASP A 223 -32.51 29.41 -45.42
CA ASP A 223 -32.50 28.99 -46.84
C ASP A 223 -33.56 27.88 -46.95
N MET A 224 -34.61 27.91 -47.76
CA MET A 224 -34.70 28.33 -49.14
C MET A 224 -36.18 28.58 -49.44
N GLY A 225 -36.51 29.82 -49.82
CA GLY A 225 -37.77 30.12 -50.49
C GLY A 225 -37.78 29.49 -51.88
N ASP A 226 -38.94 28.96 -52.25
CA ASP A 226 -39.42 28.68 -53.60
C ASP A 226 -38.39 28.20 -54.64
N VAL A 227 -38.26 26.87 -54.76
CA VAL A 227 -37.97 26.25 -56.06
C VAL A 227 -39.14 25.33 -56.42
N LEU A 228 -40.14 25.95 -57.05
CA LEU A 228 -41.10 25.26 -57.90
C LEU A 228 -40.39 24.79 -59.19
N PHE A 229 -41.02 23.87 -59.93
CA PHE A 229 -40.63 23.31 -61.25
C PHE A 229 -39.67 22.09 -61.17
N ALA A 230 -39.88 20.96 -61.84
CA ALA A 230 -40.86 20.54 -62.84
C ALA A 230 -40.96 19.00 -62.83
N TYR A 231 -42.16 18.45 -63.08
CA TYR A 231 -42.32 17.03 -63.41
C TYR A 231 -41.60 16.71 -64.73
N PRO A 232 -41.08 15.48 -64.86
CA PRO A 232 -41.70 14.63 -65.84
C PRO A 232 -42.08 13.27 -65.27
N GLU A 233 -43.27 12.84 -65.64
CA GLU A 233 -43.64 11.44 -65.72
C GLU A 233 -42.54 10.64 -66.44
N ASN A 234 -42.50 9.33 -66.16
CA ASN A 234 -41.78 8.32 -66.92
C ASN A 234 -40.36 7.99 -66.40
N TYR A 235 -40.30 7.37 -65.22
CA TYR A 235 -39.47 6.15 -65.12
C TYR A 235 -39.98 5.16 -64.07
N ALA A 236 -41.20 4.66 -64.29
CA ALA A 236 -41.61 3.37 -63.75
C ALA A 236 -40.80 2.26 -64.44
N ARG A 237 -39.74 1.74 -63.82
CA ARG A 237 -39.10 0.51 -64.28
C ARG A 237 -39.66 -0.69 -63.49
N ARG A 238 -40.49 -1.45 -64.20
CA ARG A 238 -41.19 -2.67 -63.80
C ARG A 238 -40.23 -3.72 -63.23
N VAL A 239 -40.58 -4.27 -62.07
CA VAL A 239 -40.26 -5.67 -61.75
C VAL A 239 -41.54 -6.49 -61.96
N LYS A 240 -41.51 -7.45 -62.89
CA LYS A 240 -42.48 -8.55 -63.12
C LYS A 240 -41.70 -9.87 -63.00
N ASN A 241 -42.32 -11.05 -62.94
CA ASN A 241 -43.32 -11.58 -62.02
C ASN A 241 -43.03 -13.09 -61.89
N GLN A 242 -43.07 -13.69 -60.71
CA GLN A 242 -43.64 -15.04 -60.54
C GLN A 242 -44.54 -15.14 -59.28
N ASN A 243 -44.89 -14.09 -58.53
CA ASN A 243 -45.52 -12.83 -58.94
C ASN A 243 -44.76 -11.58 -58.43
N GLY A 244 -43.50 -11.36 -58.84
CA GLY A 244 -42.92 -10.04 -59.13
C GLY A 244 -42.80 -9.16 -57.96
N ASN A 245 -41.97 -9.69 -57.09
CA ASN A 245 -41.00 -8.99 -56.30
C ASN A 245 -41.52 -7.79 -55.52
N GLN A 246 -41.37 -8.05 -54.23
CA GLN A 246 -40.73 -7.15 -53.29
C GLN A 246 -41.67 -6.08 -52.75
N LYS A 247 -42.52 -6.55 -51.84
CA LYS A 247 -42.71 -5.81 -50.60
C LYS A 247 -41.35 -5.68 -49.91
N LEU A 248 -40.73 -4.50 -49.98
CA LEU A 248 -39.87 -4.04 -48.89
C LEU A 248 -40.79 -3.86 -47.68
N ALA A 249 -40.76 -4.81 -46.76
CA ALA A 249 -41.32 -4.61 -45.43
C ALA A 249 -40.25 -3.88 -44.60
N VAL A 250 -40.46 -2.59 -44.37
CA VAL A 250 -39.81 -1.87 -43.27
C VAL A 250 -40.74 -2.04 -42.07
N ILE A 251 -40.37 -2.90 -41.12
CA ILE A 251 -40.97 -2.91 -39.78
C ILE A 251 -39.86 -2.50 -38.82
N SER A 252 -40.07 -1.34 -38.21
CA SER A 252 -39.27 -0.77 -37.13
C SER A 252 -39.33 -1.63 -35.86
N LYS A 253 -38.19 -1.86 -35.22
CA LYS A 253 -38.08 -1.86 -33.76
C LYS A 253 -36.84 -1.07 -33.38
#